data_AF-A0A2W6CLR8-F1
#
_entry.id   AF-A0A2W6CLR8-F1
#
_cell.length_a   1.000
_cell.length_b   1.000
_cell.length_c   1.000
_cell.angle_alpha   90.00
_cell.angle_beta   90.00
_cell.angle_gamma   90.00
#
_symmetry.space_group_name_H-M   'P 1'
#
loop_
_entity.id
_entity.type
_entity.pdbx_description
1 polymer ?
#
loop_
_entity_poly.entity_id
_entity_poly.type
_entity_poly.pdbx_seq_one_letter_code
_entity_poly.pdbx_strand_id
1 'polypeptide(L)'
;MTTAPERSLTQDEQIDQLSRYNFGWADTDTAGAGAKRGLSEAVVRDISDKKSEPEWMLASRLKALSIFGKKPMPNWGSDLSGIDFDNIKYFVRSTEKQATTWDDLPADIKNTYDKLGIPEAEKQRL
;
A
#
# COMPACT_ATOMS: atom_id res chain seq x y z
N MET A 1 -19.88 23.74 44.01
CA MET A 1 -19.43 22.52 43.30
C MET A 1 -18.59 22.98 42.13
N THR A 2 -17.26 22.83 42.21
CA THR A 2 -16.33 23.29 41.17
C THR A 2 -16.14 22.17 40.16
N THR A 3 -16.66 22.36 38.95
CA THR A 3 -16.46 21.44 37.82
C THR A 3 -15.00 21.53 37.37
N ALA A 4 -14.30 20.40 37.35
CA ALA A 4 -12.93 20.31 36.83
C ALA A 4 -12.92 20.57 35.31
N PRO A 5 -11.89 21.25 34.76
CA PRO A 5 -11.80 21.48 33.33
C PRO A 5 -11.50 20.15 32.62
N GLU A 6 -12.30 19.80 31.61
CA GLU A 6 -12.02 18.66 30.74
C GLU A 6 -10.70 18.91 30.00
N ARG A 7 -9.74 18.01 30.19
CA ARG A 7 -8.47 18.02 29.48
C ARG A 7 -8.73 17.64 28.02
N SER A 8 -8.57 18.59 27.10
CA SER A 8 -8.53 18.30 25.67
C SER A 8 -7.26 17.53 25.34
N LEU A 9 -7.41 16.45 24.58
CA LEU A 9 -6.30 15.62 24.10
C LEU A 9 -5.43 16.43 23.12
N THR A 10 -4.13 16.24 23.18
CA THR A 10 -3.18 16.79 22.19
C THR A 10 -3.36 16.10 20.84
N GLN A 11 -2.93 16.74 19.75
CA GLN A 11 -3.06 16.18 18.40
C GLN A 11 -2.39 14.80 18.26
N ASP A 12 -1.24 14.60 18.92
CA ASP A 12 -0.53 13.32 18.92
C ASP A 12 -1.32 12.25 19.69
N GLU A 13 -1.93 12.59 20.82
CA GLU A 13 -2.82 11.68 21.57
C GLU A 13 -4.09 11.36 20.79
N GLN A 14 -4.61 12.30 20.00
CA GLN A 14 -5.76 12.08 19.11
C GLN A 14 -5.40 11.14 17.95
N ILE A 15 -4.24 11.32 17.33
CA ILE A 15 -3.74 10.43 16.27
C ILE A 15 -3.47 9.03 16.83
N ASP A 16 -2.86 8.93 18.02
CA ASP A 16 -2.62 7.65 18.69
C ASP A 16 -3.93 6.91 18.98
N GLN A 17 -4.97 7.60 19.46
CA GLN A 17 -6.28 6.98 19.67
C GLN A 17 -6.91 6.45 18.38
N LEU A 18 -6.76 7.17 17.26
CA LEU A 18 -7.24 6.73 15.94
C LEU A 18 -6.42 5.58 15.37
N SER A 19 -5.15 5.45 15.78
CA SER A 19 -4.22 4.44 15.28
C SER A 19 -4.42 3.05 15.93
N ARG A 20 -5.19 2.95 17.02
CA ARG A 20 -5.40 1.68 17.73
C ARG A 20 -6.30 0.73 16.95
N TYR A 21 -5.66 -0.12 16.15
CA TYR A 21 -6.32 -1.25 15.51
C TYR A 21 -6.86 -2.23 16.58
N ASN A 22 -8.18 -2.30 16.70
CA ASN A 22 -8.87 -2.90 17.86
C ASN A 22 -8.95 -4.44 17.82
N PHE A 23 -8.65 -5.08 16.69
CA PHE A 23 -8.83 -6.53 16.51
C PHE A 23 -7.58 -7.36 16.86
N GLY A 24 -6.41 -6.74 17.02
CA GLY A 24 -5.21 -7.40 17.55
C GLY A 24 -4.54 -8.46 16.64
N TRP A 25 -5.00 -8.62 15.40
CA TRP A 25 -4.40 -9.52 14.39
C TRP A 25 -4.30 -8.82 13.04
N ALA A 26 -3.28 -9.15 12.24
CA ALA A 26 -3.15 -8.64 10.88
C ALA A 26 -2.91 -9.80 9.92
N ASP A 27 -3.54 -9.76 8.75
CA ASP A 27 -3.24 -10.70 7.69
C ASP A 27 -1.84 -10.45 7.12
N THR A 28 -1.25 -11.49 6.52
CA THR A 28 0.11 -11.41 6.01
C THR A 28 0.16 -10.69 4.66
N ASP A 29 1.00 -9.64 4.55
CA ASP A 29 1.24 -8.94 3.28
C ASP A 29 2.25 -9.69 2.41
N THR A 30 1.82 -10.85 1.90
CA THR A 30 2.67 -11.71 1.04
C THR A 30 3.01 -11.01 -0.28
N ALA A 31 2.03 -10.34 -0.89
CA ALA A 31 2.18 -9.60 -2.14
C ALA A 31 3.19 -8.46 -2.02
N GLY A 32 3.09 -7.65 -0.95
CA GLY A 32 4.02 -6.58 -0.69
C GLY A 32 5.38 -7.08 -0.21
N ALA A 33 5.47 -8.18 0.54
CA ALA A 33 6.75 -8.73 1.01
C ALA A 33 7.72 -9.07 -0.12
N GLY A 34 7.22 -9.61 -1.24
CA GLY A 34 8.03 -9.97 -2.40
C GLY A 34 8.34 -8.83 -3.38
N ALA A 35 7.81 -7.63 -3.16
CA ALA A 35 7.98 -6.52 -4.08
C ALA A 35 9.41 -5.94 -4.01
N LYS A 36 10.04 -5.78 -5.18
CA LYS A 36 11.36 -5.16 -5.29
C LYS A 36 11.29 -3.69 -4.86
N ARG A 37 12.26 -3.29 -4.06
CA ARG A 37 12.45 -1.89 -3.65
C ARG A 37 13.40 -1.18 -4.61
N GLY A 38 13.24 0.13 -4.64
CA GLY A 38 14.20 1.04 -5.23
C GLY A 38 13.89 1.48 -6.65
N LEU A 39 14.57 2.54 -7.06
CA LEU A 39 14.34 3.19 -8.33
C LEU A 39 15.50 2.91 -9.29
N SER A 40 15.37 1.83 -10.05
CA SER A 40 16.39 1.40 -11.01
C SER A 40 15.77 0.95 -12.33
N GLU A 41 16.60 0.86 -13.37
CA GLU A 41 16.18 0.33 -14.67
C GLU A 41 15.67 -1.12 -14.55
N ALA A 42 16.30 -1.94 -13.72
CA ALA A 42 15.87 -3.31 -13.48
C ALA A 42 14.45 -3.37 -12.88
N VAL A 43 14.13 -2.46 -11.95
CA VAL A 43 12.77 -2.35 -11.38
C VAL A 43 11.78 -1.86 -12.43
N VAL A 44 12.14 -0.86 -13.23
CA VAL A 44 11.26 -0.35 -14.30
C VAL A 44 10.92 -1.44 -15.33
N ARG A 45 11.92 -2.21 -15.77
CA ARG A 45 11.73 -3.33 -16.71
C ARG A 45 10.83 -4.41 -16.10
N ASP A 46 11.13 -4.83 -14.87
CA ASP A 46 10.34 -5.81 -14.12
C ASP A 46 8.87 -5.39 -13.95
N ILE A 47 8.59 -4.10 -13.72
CA ILE A 47 7.22 -3.57 -13.67
C ILE A 47 6.55 -3.63 -15.04
N SER A 48 7.26 -3.24 -16.10
CA SER A 48 6.74 -3.22 -17.46
C SER A 48 6.35 -4.63 -17.92
N ASP A 49 7.23 -5.60 -17.66
CA ASP A 49 7.01 -7.02 -17.95
C ASP A 49 5.80 -7.55 -17.16
N LYS A 50 5.73 -7.26 -15.86
CA LYS A 50 4.59 -7.66 -15.02
C LYS A 50 3.27 -7.09 -15.52
N LYS A 51 3.28 -5.93 -16.17
CA LYS A 51 2.08 -5.25 -16.68
C LYS A 51 1.80 -5.56 -18.16
N SER A 52 2.62 -6.39 -18.80
CA SER A 52 2.53 -6.73 -20.22
C SER A 52 2.44 -5.47 -21.09
N GLU A 53 3.28 -4.48 -20.78
CA GLU A 53 3.25 -3.19 -21.46
C GLU A 53 3.88 -3.29 -22.86
N PRO A 54 3.39 -2.50 -23.83
CA PRO A 54 4.01 -2.41 -25.15
C PRO A 54 5.39 -1.71 -25.05
N GLU A 55 6.29 -2.00 -26.01
CA GLU A 55 7.68 -1.52 -25.99
C GLU A 55 7.81 0.01 -25.85
N TRP A 56 6.91 0.78 -26.48
CA TRP A 56 6.92 2.24 -26.41
C TRP A 56 6.67 2.77 -24.99
N MET A 57 5.90 2.05 -24.17
CA MET A 57 5.68 2.39 -22.76
C MET A 57 6.94 2.15 -21.94
N LEU A 58 7.61 1.01 -22.13
CA LEU A 58 8.89 0.73 -21.48
C LEU A 58 9.93 1.80 -21.83
N ALA A 59 10.07 2.14 -23.11
CA ALA A 59 10.99 3.18 -23.57
C ALA A 59 10.68 4.55 -22.92
N SER A 60 9.39 4.89 -22.79
CA SER A 60 8.94 6.13 -22.13
C SER A 60 9.29 6.14 -20.64
N ARG A 61 9.12 5.02 -19.94
CA ARG A 61 9.49 4.89 -18.52
C ARG A 61 11.00 5.00 -18.31
N LEU A 62 11.80 4.34 -19.15
CA LEU A 62 13.26 4.42 -19.08
C LEU A 62 13.77 5.84 -19.35
N LYS A 63 13.16 6.53 -20.32
CA LYS A 63 13.44 7.95 -20.58
C LYS A 63 13.11 8.82 -19.36
N ALA A 64 11.97 8.59 -18.72
CA ALA A 64 11.59 9.32 -17.51
C ALA A 64 12.57 9.07 -16.36
N LEU A 65 13.01 7.83 -16.15
CA LEU A 65 14.03 7.49 -15.16
C LEU A 65 15.36 8.22 -15.42
N SER A 66 15.81 8.25 -16.69
CA SER A 66 17.02 8.98 -17.07
C SER A 66 16.90 10.49 -16.81
N ILE A 67 15.72 11.07 -17.07
CA ILE A 67 15.46 12.50 -16.78
C ILE A 67 15.44 12.75 -15.28
N PHE A 68 14.81 11.86 -14.50
CA PHE A 68 14.77 11.95 -13.05
C PHE A 68 16.19 12.02 -12.46
N GLY A 69 17.06 11.07 -12.83
CA GLY A 69 18.46 11.06 -12.33
C GLY A 69 19.31 12.26 -12.77
N LYS A 70 18.89 13.01 -13.81
CA LYS A 70 19.57 14.22 -14.28
C LYS A 70 19.04 15.49 -13.63
N LYS A 71 17.83 15.47 -13.07
CA LYS A 71 17.20 16.64 -12.46
C LYS A 71 17.60 16.72 -10.99
N PRO A 72 18.05 17.88 -10.51
CA PRO A 72 18.23 18.06 -9.07
C PRO A 72 16.88 18.00 -8.37
N MET A 73 16.90 17.61 -7.09
CA MET A 73 15.72 17.70 -6.24
C MET A 73 15.24 19.16 -6.16
N PRO A 74 13.93 19.41 -6.27
CA PRO A 74 13.40 20.77 -6.19
C PRO A 74 13.65 21.35 -4.79
N ASN A 75 13.86 22.65 -4.73
CA ASN A 75 14.13 23.41 -3.50
C ASN A 75 12.91 24.20 -3.00
N TRP A 76 11.75 23.96 -3.60
CA TRP A 76 10.49 24.62 -3.28
C TRP A 76 9.48 23.58 -2.78
N GLY A 77 8.57 24.00 -1.90
CA GLY A 77 7.60 23.12 -1.27
C GLY A 77 8.13 22.48 0.02
N SER A 78 7.66 21.27 0.32
CA SER A 78 8.11 20.49 1.48
C SER A 78 9.57 20.06 1.35
N ASP A 79 10.23 19.84 2.48
CA ASP A 79 11.56 19.25 2.50
C ASP A 79 11.51 17.80 1.98
N LEU A 80 12.31 17.51 0.96
CA LEU A 80 12.42 16.21 0.31
C LEU A 80 13.75 15.51 0.64
N SER A 81 14.60 16.11 1.47
CA SER A 81 15.91 15.57 1.83
C SER A 81 15.84 14.20 2.51
N GLY A 82 14.73 13.90 3.17
CA GLY A 82 14.49 12.62 3.84
C GLY A 82 13.99 11.49 2.93
N ILE A 83 13.79 11.73 1.62
CA ILE A 83 13.24 10.69 0.73
C ILE A 83 14.35 9.72 0.31
N ASP A 84 14.25 8.50 0.81
CA ASP A 84 15.04 7.36 0.34
C ASP A 84 14.31 6.62 -0.79
N PHE A 85 14.61 7.00 -2.03
CA PHE A 85 14.03 6.39 -3.22
C PHE A 85 14.38 4.92 -3.39
N ASP A 86 15.51 4.47 -2.84
CA ASP A 86 15.98 3.09 -2.93
C ASP A 86 15.20 2.14 -2.02
N ASN A 87 14.54 2.69 -1.00
CA ASN A 87 13.70 1.93 -0.08
C ASN A 87 12.22 1.93 -0.47
N ILE A 88 11.78 2.63 -1.52
CA ILE A 88 10.35 2.67 -1.89
C ILE A 88 9.96 1.43 -2.70
N LYS A 89 8.79 0.84 -2.40
CA LYS A 89 8.15 -0.17 -3.26
C LYS A 89 7.26 0.55 -4.28
N TYR A 90 7.73 0.67 -5.52
CA TYR A 90 6.99 1.39 -6.58
C TYR A 90 5.84 0.59 -7.20
N PHE A 91 5.86 -0.73 -7.04
CA PHE A 91 4.83 -1.59 -7.61
C PHE A 91 4.65 -2.84 -6.76
N VAL A 92 3.41 -3.07 -6.34
CA VAL A 92 2.95 -4.30 -5.71
C VAL A 92 1.76 -4.78 -6.54
N ARG A 93 1.82 -6.01 -7.04
CA ARG A 93 0.69 -6.65 -7.72
C ARG A 93 0.02 -7.56 -6.70
N SER A 94 -1.30 -7.47 -6.58
CA SER A 94 -2.05 -8.45 -5.79
C SER A 94 -1.79 -9.85 -6.36
N THR A 95 -1.42 -10.78 -5.49
CA THR A 95 -1.29 -12.20 -5.83
C THR A 95 -2.66 -12.85 -6.06
N GLU A 96 -3.73 -12.21 -5.59
CA GLU A 96 -5.08 -12.71 -5.67
C GLU A 96 -5.74 -12.29 -6.98
N LYS A 97 -6.32 -13.28 -7.67
CA LYS A 97 -7.26 -13.01 -8.76
C LYS A 97 -8.53 -12.41 -8.14
N GLN A 98 -9.17 -11.52 -8.87
CA GLN A 98 -10.48 -11.04 -8.48
C GLN A 98 -11.45 -12.23 -8.45
N ALA A 99 -11.87 -12.62 -7.24
CA ALA A 99 -12.89 -13.63 -7.06
C ALA A 99 -14.24 -13.05 -7.54
N THR A 100 -14.96 -13.83 -8.33
CA THR A 100 -16.30 -13.44 -8.81
C THR A 100 -17.39 -14.13 -8.01
N THR A 101 -17.03 -15.15 -7.23
CA THR A 101 -17.92 -15.90 -6.35
C THR A 101 -17.25 -16.11 -5.00
N TRP A 102 -18.06 -16.33 -3.96
CA TRP A 102 -17.57 -16.72 -2.64
C TRP A 102 -16.62 -17.93 -2.68
N ASP A 103 -16.92 -18.93 -3.50
CA ASP A 103 -16.10 -20.16 -3.57
C ASP A 103 -14.70 -19.90 -4.15
N ASP A 104 -14.58 -18.92 -5.04
CA ASP A 104 -13.29 -18.50 -5.63
C ASP A 104 -12.38 -17.73 -4.67
N LEU A 105 -12.89 -17.32 -3.49
CA LEU A 105 -12.08 -16.58 -2.53
C LEU A 105 -10.97 -17.45 -1.93
N PRO A 106 -9.75 -16.90 -1.82
CA PRO A 106 -8.66 -17.51 -1.07
C PRO A 106 -9.03 -17.83 0.39
N ALA A 107 -8.43 -18.88 0.94
CA ALA A 107 -8.77 -19.40 2.27
C ALA A 107 -8.45 -18.41 3.41
N ASP A 108 -7.38 -17.64 3.27
CA ASP A 108 -7.02 -16.54 4.16
C ASP A 108 -8.09 -15.46 4.20
N ILE A 109 -8.62 -15.04 3.05
CA ILE A 109 -9.72 -14.06 3.00
C ILE A 109 -10.99 -14.62 3.65
N LYS A 110 -11.37 -15.87 3.37
CA LYS A 110 -12.53 -16.52 4.03
C LYS A 110 -12.38 -16.55 5.55
N ASN A 111 -11.20 -16.93 6.04
CA ASN A 111 -10.89 -16.96 7.48
C ASN A 111 -11.01 -15.56 8.11
N THR A 112 -10.61 -14.51 7.40
CA THR A 112 -10.74 -13.12 7.85
C THR A 112 -12.20 -12.70 7.96
N TYR A 113 -13.06 -13.07 7.00
CA TYR A 113 -14.50 -12.83 7.09
C TYR A 113 -15.13 -13.53 8.29
N ASP A 114 -14.71 -14.76 8.59
CA ASP A 114 -15.18 -15.51 9.76
C ASP A 114 -14.72 -14.86 11.08
N LYS A 115 -13.45 -14.43 11.17
CA LYS A 115 -12.93 -13.69 12.33
C LYS A 115 -13.67 -12.36 12.58
N LEU A 116 -14.11 -11.71 11.50
CA LEU A 116 -14.89 -10.47 11.56
C LEU A 116 -16.37 -10.71 11.88
N GLY A 117 -16.86 -11.95 11.82
CA GLY A 117 -18.26 -12.29 12.08
C GLY A 117 -19.23 -11.75 11.03
N ILE A 118 -18.80 -11.67 9.76
CA ILE A 118 -19.64 -11.14 8.68
C ILE A 118 -20.85 -12.07 8.43
N PRO A 119 -22.10 -11.55 8.41
CA PRO A 119 -23.29 -12.37 8.20
C PRO A 119 -23.27 -13.17 6.90
N GLU A 120 -23.82 -14.38 6.92
CA GLU A 120 -23.89 -15.29 5.75
C GLU A 120 -24.57 -14.65 4.52
N ALA A 121 -25.52 -13.74 4.74
CA ALA A 121 -26.18 -13.01 3.65
C ALA A 121 -25.20 -12.14 2.83
N GLU A 122 -24.17 -11.57 3.47
CA GLU A 122 -23.13 -10.82 2.76
C GLU A 122 -22.13 -11.74 2.06
N LYS A 123 -21.91 -12.95 2.60
CA LYS A 123 -21.08 -13.98 1.95
C LYS A 123 -21.71 -14.48 0.65
N GLN A 124 -23.03 -14.68 0.64
CA GLN A 124 -23.78 -15.14 -0.54
C GLN A 124 -24.00 -14.07 -1.62
N ARG A 125 -23.72 -12.79 -1.32
CA ARG A 125 -23.85 -11.68 -2.27
C ARG A 125 -22.69 -11.64 -3.28
N LEU A 126 -21.57 -12.28 -2.96
CA LEU A 126 -20.38 -12.43 -3.79
C LEU A 126 -20.45 -13.72 -4.59
#